data_AF-A0A6B3F273-F1
#
_entry.id   AF-A0A6B3F273-F1
#
_cell.length_a   1.000
_cell.length_b   1.000
_cell.length_c   1.000
_cell.angle_alpha   90.00
_cell.angle_beta   90.00
_cell.angle_gamma   90.00
#
_symmetry.space_group_name_H-M   'P 1'
#
loop_
_entity.id
_entity.type
_entity.pdbx_description
1 polymer ?
#
loop_
_entity_poly.entity_id
_entity_poly.type
_entity_poly.pdbx_seq_one_letter_code
_entity_poly.pdbx_strand_id
1 'polypeptide(L)' 'MNEALLDADCGPREALGVKLRQLRKARGWTQEDLADRSAYSPTHISAIETGRKPPTLRLSRDL' A
#
# COMPACT_ATOMS: atom_id res chain seq x y z
N MET A 1 9.41 12.36 -2.70
CA MET A 1 9.88 11.46 -1.63
C MET A 1 9.08 11.80 -0.38
N ASN A 2 8.05 11.01 -0.06
CA ASN A 2 7.26 11.15 1.17
C ASN A 2 7.38 9.84 1.95
N GLU A 3 8.41 9.77 2.76
CA GLU A 3 8.59 8.77 3.80
C GLU A 3 8.09 9.38 5.11
N ALA A 4 6.78 9.62 5.14
CA ALA A 4 6.09 9.88 6.39
C ALA A 4 6.24 8.62 7.26
N LEU A 5 7.08 8.73 8.28
CA LEU A 5 6.75 8.47 9.68
C LEU A 5 5.79 7.27 9.83
N LEU A 6 6.37 6.09 10.03
CA LEU A 6 5.62 4.91 10.44
C LEU A 6 5.90 4.71 11.94
N ASP A 7 5.26 5.57 12.74
CA ASP A 7 5.28 5.50 14.19
C ASP A 7 4.52 4.26 14.68
N ALA A 8 5.11 3.60 15.67
CA ALA A 8 4.90 2.20 16.04
C ALA A 8 3.62 1.89 16.84
N ASP A 9 2.60 2.76 16.79
CA ASP A 9 1.32 2.59 17.51
C ASP A 9 0.15 2.22 16.58
N CYS A 10 0.46 1.69 15.41
CA CYS A 10 -0.49 1.54 14.31
C CYS A 10 -1.32 0.24 14.42
N GLY A 11 -2.63 0.34 14.17
CA GLY A 11 -3.54 -0.81 14.20
C GLY A 11 -3.26 -1.82 13.08
N PRO A 12 -3.91 -3.00 13.07
CA PRO A 12 -3.64 -4.07 12.09
C PRO A 12 -3.78 -3.64 10.61
N ARG A 13 -4.52 -2.57 10.34
CA ARG A 13 -4.67 -1.99 8.99
C ARG A 13 -3.45 -1.19 8.53
N GLU A 14 -2.83 -0.43 9.42
CA GLU A 14 -1.63 0.34 9.11
C GLU A 14 -0.42 -0.59 8.95
N ALA A 15 -0.30 -1.64 9.77
CA ALA A 15 0.72 -2.66 9.62
C ALA A 15 0.66 -3.34 8.23
N LEU A 16 -0.56 -3.56 7.72
CA LEU A 16 -0.78 -4.07 6.38
C LEU A 16 -0.37 -3.06 5.30
N GLY A 17 -0.67 -1.77 5.48
CA GLY A 17 -0.21 -0.69 4.60
C GLY A 17 1.31 -0.57 4.52
N VAL A 18 2.00 -0.75 5.66
CA VAL A 18 3.48 -0.81 5.71
C VAL A 18 4.01 -1.99 4.92
N LYS A 19 3.43 -3.18 5.13
CA LYS A 19 3.86 -4.41 4.43
C LYS A 19 3.62 -4.32 2.92
N LEU A 20 2.49 -3.76 2.52
CA LEU A 20 2.16 -3.46 1.13
C LEU A 20 3.25 -2.59 0.48
N ARG A 21 3.62 -1.49 1.15
CA ARG A 21 4.65 -0.57 0.68
C ARG A 21 6.02 -1.24 0.56
N GLN A 22 6.38 -2.11 1.51
CA GLN A 22 7.62 -2.88 1.48
C GLN A 22 7.65 -3.85 0.29
N LEU A 23 6.58 -4.62 0.08
CA LEU A 23 6.47 -5.57 -1.05
C LEU A 23 6.54 -4.86 -2.40
N ARG A 24 5.85 -3.71 -2.52
CA ARG A 24 5.89 -2.88 -3.72
C ARG A 24 7.30 -2.40 -4.02
N LYS A 25 8.00 -1.85 -3.02
CA LYS A 25 9.39 -1.41 -3.17
C LYS A 25 10.36 -2.57 -3.47
N ALA A 26 10.19 -3.72 -2.83
CA ALA A 26 11.02 -4.90 -3.06
C ALA A 26 10.93 -5.42 -4.49
N ARG A 27 9.78 -5.21 -5.16
CA ARG A 27 9.57 -5.54 -6.58
C ARG A 27 9.94 -4.42 -7.55
N GLY A 28 10.45 -3.30 -7.04
CA GLY A 28 10.78 -2.12 -7.85
C GLY A 28 9.56 -1.38 -8.41
N TRP A 29 8.38 -1.60 -7.85
CA TRP A 29 7.14 -1.01 -8.35
C TRP A 29 6.90 0.38 -7.75
N THR A 30 6.40 1.29 -8.57
CA THR A 30 5.80 2.55 -8.15
C THR A 30 4.35 2.32 -7.71
N GLN A 31 3.72 3.33 -7.07
CA GLN A 31 2.30 3.26 -6.75
C GLN A 31 1.44 3.17 -8.03
N GLU A 32 1.91 3.75 -9.13
CA GLU A 32 1.29 3.64 -10.47
C GLU A 32 1.38 2.20 -11.00
N ASP A 33 2.55 1.58 -10.95
CA ASP A 33 2.71 0.18 -11.40
C ASP A 33 1.81 -0.79 -10.64
N LEU A 34 1.69 -0.61 -9.33
CA LEU A 34 0.81 -1.44 -8.52
C LEU A 34 -0.66 -1.13 -8.80
N ALA A 35 -1.01 0.14 -9.01
CA ALA A 35 -2.35 0.59 -9.36
C ALA A 35 -2.81 -0.02 -10.69
N ASP A 36 -1.96 0.03 -11.72
CA ASP A 36 -2.23 -0.54 -13.04
C ASP A 36 -2.46 -2.06 -12.98
N ARG A 37 -1.63 -2.76 -12.20
CA ARG A 37 -1.74 -4.23 -12.02
C ARG A 37 -2.99 -4.66 -11.26
N SER A 38 -3.38 -3.88 -10.26
CA SER A 38 -4.52 -4.19 -9.39
C SER A 38 -5.83 -3.52 -9.82
N ALA A 39 -5.83 -2.85 -10.97
CA ALA A 39 -6.94 -2.05 -11.51
C ALA A 39 -7.48 -1.00 -10.51
N TYR A 40 -6.57 -0.42 -9.73
CA TYR A 40 -6.85 0.68 -8.80
C TYR A 40 -6.23 1.97 -9.29
N SER A 41 -6.56 3.09 -8.64
CA SER A 41 -5.85 4.35 -8.87
C SER A 41 -4.63 4.46 -7.94
N PRO A 42 -3.57 5.17 -8.33
CA PRO A 42 -2.40 5.42 -7.48
C PRO A 42 -2.78 6.06 -6.14
N THR A 43 -3.80 6.95 -6.15
CA THR A 43 -4.37 7.56 -4.94
C THR A 43 -5.02 6.52 -4.02
N HIS A 44 -5.67 5.50 -4.58
CA HIS A 44 -6.25 4.40 -3.80
C HIS A 44 -5.14 3.57 -3.14
N ILE A 45 -4.08 3.23 -3.89
CA ILE A 45 -2.90 2.54 -3.34
C ILE A 45 -2.28 3.33 -2.19
N SER A 46 -2.11 4.64 -2.36
CA SER A 46 -1.60 5.53 -1.30
C SER A 46 -2.50 5.54 -0.04
N ALA A 47 -3.82 5.57 -0.21
CA ALA A 47 -4.76 5.51 0.91
C ALA A 47 -4.71 4.18 1.68
N ILE A 48 -4.36 3.08 1.01
CA ILE A 48 -4.18 1.77 1.64
C ILE A 48 -2.82 1.69 2.34
N GLU A 49 -1.75 2.16 1.69
CA GLU A 49 -0.40 2.20 2.29
C GLU A 49 -0.35 3.06 3.56
N THR A 50 -1.21 4.08 3.65
CA THR A 50 -1.33 4.97 4.82
C THR A 50 -2.39 4.51 5.83
N GLY A 51 -3.03 3.35 5.63
CA GLY A 51 -4.05 2.83 6.54
C GLY A 51 -5.39 3.59 6.55
N ARG A 52 -5.53 4.66 5.75
CA ARG A 52 -6.77 5.45 5.63
C ARG A 52 -7.91 4.67 5.00
N LYS A 53 -7.61 3.67 4.16
CA LYS A 53 -8.61 2.75 3.58
C LYS A 53 -8.21 1.29 3.79
N PRO A 54 -9.19 0.41 4.06
CA PRO A 54 -8.90 -1.02 4.11
C PRO A 54 -8.53 -1.53 2.70
N PRO A 55 -7.54 -2.42 2.58
CA PRO A 55 -7.27 -3.10 1.33
C PRO A 55 -8.43 -4.01 0.94
N THR A 56 -8.66 -4.11 -0.36
CA THR A 56 -9.64 -5.05 -0.91
C THR A 56 -9.02 -6.44 -1.06
N LEU A 57 -9.88 -7.46 -1.11
CA LEU A 57 -9.45 -8.84 -1.37
C LEU A 57 -8.68 -8.97 -2.70
N ARG A 58 -9.05 -8.17 -3.72
CA ARG A 58 -8.34 -8.14 -5.00
C ARG A 58 -6.88 -7.72 -4.81
N LEU A 59 -6.65 -6.64 -4.07
CA LEU A 59 -5.29 -6.15 -3.82
C LEU A 59 -4.42 -7.20 -3.12
N SER A 60 -4.98 -7.98 -2.19
CA SER A 60 -4.23 -9.06 -1.53
C SER A 60 -3.76 -10.18 -2.47
N ARG A 61 -4.41 -10.34 -3.62
CA ARG A 61 -4.11 -11.39 -4.62
C ARG A 61 -3.03 -10.96 -5.62
N ASP A 62 -2.86 -9.66 -5.83
CA ASP A 62 -1.95 -9.10 -6.83
C ASP A 62 -0.56 -8.75 -6.24
N LEU A 63 -0.32 -9.13 -4.98
CA LEU A 63 0.88 -8.84 -4.18
C LEU A 63 1.96 -9.92 -4.14
#